data_AF-A0A0K4CMF6-F1
#
_entry.id   AF-A0A0K4CMF6-F1
#
_cell.length_a   1.000
_cell.length_b   1.000
_cell.length_c   1.000
_cell.angle_alpha   90.00
_cell.angle_beta   90.00
_cell.angle_gamma   90.00
#
_symmetry.space_group_name_H-M   'P 1'
#
loop_
_entity.id
_entity.type
_entity.pdbx_description
1 polymer ?
#
loop_
_entity_poly.entity_id
_entity_poly.type
_entity_poly.pdbx_seq_one_letter_code
_entity_poly.pdbx_strand_id
1 'polypeptide(L)'
;MYHAPKESRPFCQHRYNLARTHLKRTILALPESNVIHAGYGSYAVIEVDLDGGDKAFYFVAFRAFREKKKLRLHVTSAYPISEKQKGKSVKFFTIAYNLLRNKQLPQPSK
;
A
#
# COMPACT_ATOMS: atom_id res chain seq x y z
N MET A 1 -5.17 26.70 -3.69
CA MET A 1 -5.41 25.78 -4.83
C MET A 1 -4.03 25.35 -5.35
N TYR A 2 -3.81 24.07 -5.68
CA TYR A 2 -2.53 23.62 -6.24
C TYR A 2 -2.60 23.70 -7.77
N HIS A 3 -1.69 24.45 -8.38
CA HIS A 3 -1.68 24.68 -9.82
C HIS A 3 -0.59 23.81 -10.46
N ALA A 4 -1.00 22.84 -11.27
CA ALA A 4 -0.11 22.06 -12.13
C ALA A 4 -0.22 22.58 -13.58
N PRO A 5 0.78 22.35 -14.45
CA PRO A 5 0.79 22.89 -15.82
C PRO A 5 -0.43 22.55 -16.68
N LYS A 6 -1.17 21.47 -16.36
CA LYS A 6 -2.34 21.02 -17.11
C LYS A 6 -3.68 21.27 -16.41
N GLU A 7 -3.69 21.49 -15.10
CA GLU A 7 -4.93 21.62 -14.32
C GLU A 7 -4.68 22.21 -12.94
N SER A 8 -5.74 22.79 -12.38
CA SER A 8 -5.75 23.24 -10.99
C SER A 8 -6.50 22.22 -10.15
N ARG A 9 -5.85 21.68 -9.12
CA ARG A 9 -6.46 20.72 -8.20
C ARG A 9 -6.68 21.38 -6.83
N PRO A 10 -7.86 21.25 -6.21
CA PRO A 10 -8.02 21.65 -4.83
C PRO A 10 -7.11 20.80 -3.95
N PHE A 11 -6.38 21.45 -3.04
CA PHE A 11 -5.59 20.73 -2.06
C PHE A 11 -6.54 20.04 -1.09
N CYS A 12 -6.41 18.73 -0.96
CA CYS A 12 -7.28 17.95 -0.08
C CYS A 12 -6.66 17.87 1.31
N GLN A 13 -7.04 18.80 2.20
CA GLN A 13 -6.53 18.87 3.56
C GLN A 13 -6.75 17.56 4.33
N HIS A 14 -7.89 16.92 4.12
CA HIS A 14 -8.22 15.63 4.74
C HIS A 14 -7.19 14.54 4.37
N ARG A 15 -6.90 14.34 3.08
CA ARG A 15 -5.90 13.38 2.62
C ARG A 15 -4.50 13.71 3.13
N TYR A 16 -4.14 15.01 3.16
CA TYR A 16 -2.87 15.44 3.71
C TYR A 16 -2.75 15.11 5.20
N ASN A 17 -3.78 15.39 5.99
CA ASN A 17 -3.79 15.11 7.42
C ASN A 17 -3.67 13.60 7.69
N LEU A 18 -4.41 12.78 6.95
CA LEU A 18 -4.29 11.32 7.04
C LEU A 18 -2.87 10.84 6.74
N ALA A 19 -2.26 11.36 5.66
CA ALA A 19 -0.89 11.01 5.31
C ALA A 19 0.10 11.49 6.39
N ARG A 20 -0.04 12.71 6.88
CA ARG A 20 0.84 13.29 7.91
C ARG A 20 0.83 12.46 9.19
N THR A 21 -0.34 11.98 9.61
CA THR A 21 -0.49 11.24 10.88
C THR A 21 -0.18 9.75 10.72
N HIS A 22 -0.70 9.10 9.68
CA HIS A 22 -0.73 7.63 9.62
C HIS A 22 0.25 7.01 8.63
N LEU A 23 0.64 7.71 7.56
CA LEU A 23 1.40 7.11 6.44
C LEU A 23 2.68 6.41 6.90
N LYS A 24 3.48 7.06 7.75
CA LYS A 24 4.74 6.48 8.25
C LYS A 24 4.48 5.17 9.00
N ARG A 25 3.50 5.17 9.91
CA ARG A 25 3.12 4.00 10.69
C ARG A 25 2.61 2.88 9.79
N THR A 26 1.78 3.22 8.80
CA THR A 26 1.27 2.27 7.80
C THR A 26 2.40 1.57 7.04
N ILE A 27 3.38 2.33 6.52
CA ILE A 27 4.51 1.75 5.79
C ILE A 27 5.37 0.86 6.69
N LEU A 28 5.62 1.28 7.94
CA LEU A 28 6.38 0.50 8.90
C LEU A 28 5.66 -0.78 9.35
N ALA A 29 4.33 -0.81 9.30
CA ALA A 29 3.52 -1.98 9.66
C ALA A 29 3.43 -3.04 8.55
N LEU A 30 3.76 -2.70 7.30
CA LEU A 30 3.71 -3.63 6.15
C LEU A 30 4.39 -4.99 6.41
N PRO A 31 5.60 -5.06 6.99
CA PRO A 31 6.31 -6.33 7.22
C PRO A 31 5.53 -7.32 8.10
N GLU A 32 4.77 -6.79 9.07
CA GLU A 32 4.08 -7.58 10.10
C GLU A 32 2.60 -7.81 9.76
N SER A 33 2.07 -7.03 8.82
CA SER A 33 0.65 -7.02 8.51
C SER A 33 0.28 -8.08 7.46
N ASN A 34 -0.93 -8.60 7.61
CA ASN A 34 -1.60 -9.26 6.50
C ASN A 34 -2.17 -8.17 5.58
N VAL A 35 -1.94 -8.34 4.28
CA VAL A 35 -2.39 -7.40 3.26
C VAL A 35 -3.33 -8.09 2.30
N ILE A 36 -4.27 -7.32 1.76
CA ILE A 36 -5.15 -7.76 0.69
C ILE A 36 -4.43 -7.51 -0.63
N HIS A 37 -4.38 -8.56 -1.47
CA HIS A 37 -3.80 -8.48 -2.80
C HIS A 37 -4.79 -8.98 -3.84
N ALA A 38 -5.10 -8.12 -4.81
CA ALA A 38 -6.07 -8.42 -5.87
C ALA A 38 -5.43 -9.09 -7.11
N GLY A 39 -4.21 -9.62 -7.00
CA GLY A 39 -3.61 -10.51 -8.00
C GLY A 39 -2.95 -9.84 -9.21
N TYR A 40 -2.97 -8.51 -9.31
CA TYR A 40 -2.41 -7.79 -10.46
C TYR A 40 -1.30 -6.84 -10.04
N GLY A 41 -0.04 -7.25 -10.16
CA GLY A 41 1.11 -6.34 -10.10
C GLY A 41 1.66 -6.05 -8.69
N SER A 42 2.36 -4.93 -8.55
CA SER A 42 3.21 -4.64 -7.41
C SER A 42 2.55 -3.67 -6.42
N TYR A 43 1.39 -4.06 -5.90
CA TYR A 43 0.67 -3.30 -4.87
C TYR A 43 0.01 -4.21 -3.82
N ALA A 44 -0.30 -3.62 -2.68
CA ALA A 44 -1.00 -4.24 -1.57
C ALA A 44 -1.95 -3.24 -0.92
N VAL A 45 -3.05 -3.74 -0.35
CA VAL A 45 -3.95 -2.96 0.50
C VAL A 45 -3.77 -3.40 1.94
N ILE A 46 -3.49 -2.45 2.83
CA ILE A 46 -3.33 -2.68 4.26
C ILE A 46 -4.46 -1.99 5.03
N GLU A 47 -5.06 -2.71 5.97
CA GLU A 47 -6.03 -2.17 6.92
C GLU A 47 -5.26 -1.58 8.12
N VAL A 48 -5.58 -0.35 8.51
CA VAL A 48 -4.88 0.40 9.55
C VAL A 48 -5.92 1.01 10.48
N ASP A 49 -5.73 0.83 11.79
CA ASP A 49 -6.54 1.49 12.79
C ASP A 49 -6.16 2.98 12.88
N LEU A 50 -7.16 3.84 12.77
CA LEU A 50 -7.06 5.27 12.97
C LEU A 50 -7.25 5.61 14.47
N ASP A 51 -6.86 6.83 14.82
CA ASP A 51 -7.10 7.36 16.16
C ASP A 51 -8.63 7.48 16.36
N GLY A 52 -9.16 6.87 17.43
CA GLY A 52 -10.60 6.88 17.72
C GLY A 52 -11.36 5.59 17.37
N GLY A 53 -10.68 4.56 16.88
CA GLY A 53 -11.27 3.23 16.64
C GLY A 53 -11.83 3.02 15.22
N ASP A 54 -11.76 4.05 14.38
CA ASP A 54 -12.06 3.93 12.95
C ASP A 54 -10.96 3.16 12.21
N LYS A 55 -11.31 2.63 11.03
CA LYS A 55 -10.38 1.88 10.18
C LYS A 55 -10.24 2.55 8.82
N ALA A 56 -9.01 2.63 8.34
CA ALA A 56 -8.70 3.06 6.98
C ALA A 56 -8.01 1.96 6.20
N PHE A 57 -8.28 1.91 4.91
CA PHE A 57 -7.54 1.07 3.96
C PHE A 57 -6.52 1.94 3.24
N TYR A 58 -5.27 1.52 3.23
CA TYR A 58 -4.22 2.16 2.45
C TYR A 58 -3.83 1.29 1.28
N PHE A 59 -3.93 1.87 0.08
CA PHE A 59 -3.33 1.31 -1.12
C PHE A 59 -1.85 1.67 -1.14
N VAL A 60 -0.98 0.67 -1.27
CA VAL A 60 0.47 0.81 -1.30
C VAL A 60 1.01 0.17 -2.56
N ALA A 61 1.48 0.98 -3.50
CA ALA A 61 2.25 0.50 -4.65
C ALA A 61 3.73 0.51 -4.30
N PHE A 62 4.42 -0.57 -4.63
CA PHE A 62 5.82 -0.76 -4.32
C PHE A 62 6.54 -1.57 -5.38
N ARG A 63 7.86 -1.57 -5.35
CA ARG A 63 8.71 -2.47 -6.12
C ARG A 63 9.60 -3.25 -5.16
N ALA A 64 9.70 -4.56 -5.36
CA ALA A 64 10.62 -5.41 -4.62
C ALA A 64 11.87 -5.64 -5.46
N PHE A 65 13.05 -5.47 -4.86
CA PHE A 65 14.33 -5.68 -5.53
C PHE A 65 15.37 -6.20 -4.53
N ARG A 66 16.51 -6.70 -5.05
CA ARG A 66 17.60 -7.19 -4.21
C ARG A 66 18.75 -6.19 -4.24
N GLU A 67 19.26 -5.87 -3.06
CA GLU A 67 20.42 -4.98 -2.92
C GLU A 67 21.29 -5.50 -1.76
N LYS A 68 22.61 -5.60 -1.96
CA LYS A 68 23.54 -6.12 -0.95
C LYS A 68 23.07 -7.44 -0.32
N LYS A 69 22.59 -8.36 -1.16
CA LYS A 69 22.00 -9.67 -0.81
C LYS A 69 20.70 -9.63 0.02
N LYS A 70 20.18 -8.47 0.41
CA LYS A 70 18.95 -8.27 1.18
C LYS A 70 17.77 -7.91 0.27
N LEU A 71 16.55 -8.24 0.70
CA LEU A 71 15.31 -7.77 0.08
C LEU A 71 15.13 -6.28 0.40
N ARG A 72 14.85 -5.47 -0.62
CA ARG A 72 14.52 -4.06 -0.51
C ARG A 72 13.17 -3.78 -1.13
N LEU A 73 12.53 -2.73 -0.63
CA LEU A 73 11.23 -2.25 -1.08
C LEU A 73 11.37 -0.78 -1.43
N HIS A 74 10.88 -0.40 -2.61
CA HIS A 74 10.69 0.99 -2.98
C HIS A 74 9.19 1.23 -3.08
N VAL A 75 8.63 1.94 -2.09
CA VAL A 75 7.22 2.37 -2.12
C VAL A 75 7.10 3.57 -3.05
N THR A 76 6.39 3.40 -4.17
CA THR A 76 6.23 4.46 -5.18
C THR A 76 5.04 5.36 -4.91
N SER A 77 4.00 4.83 -4.26
CA SER A 77 2.84 5.59 -3.83
C SER A 77 2.13 4.88 -2.69
N ALA A 78 1.60 5.66 -1.74
CA ALA A 78 0.73 5.14 -0.72
C ALA A 78 -0.34 6.17 -0.34
N TYR A 79 -1.60 5.77 -0.36
CA TYR A 79 -2.74 6.67 -0.12
C TYR A 79 -3.96 5.92 0.43
N PRO A 80 -4.82 6.59 1.21
CA PRO A 80 -6.05 6.00 1.71
C PRO A 80 -7.06 5.78 0.58
N ILE A 81 -7.80 4.69 0.66
CA ILE A 81 -8.92 4.35 -0.22
C ILE A 81 -10.19 4.13 0.60
N SER A 82 -11.33 4.52 0.03
CA SER A 82 -12.62 4.44 0.71
C SER A 82 -13.21 3.02 0.69
N GLU A 83 -12.93 2.26 -0.37
CA GLU A 83 -13.50 0.92 -0.56
C GLU A 83 -12.50 -0.17 -0.19
N LYS A 84 -12.96 -1.13 0.62
CA LYS A 84 -12.20 -2.34 0.92
C LYS A 84 -12.07 -3.17 -0.36
N GLN A 85 -10.85 -3.35 -0.84
CA GLN A 85 -10.62 -4.24 -1.97
C GLN A 85 -10.97 -5.68 -1.57
N LYS A 86 -11.66 -6.39 -2.46
CA LYS A 86 -11.91 -7.83 -2.33
C LYS A 86 -10.63 -8.56 -2.72
N GLY A 87 -10.21 -9.53 -1.92
CA GLY A 87 -9.04 -10.34 -2.21
C GLY A 87 -8.62 -11.21 -1.04
N LYS A 88 -7.69 -12.13 -1.30
CA LYS A 88 -7.15 -13.00 -0.26
C LYS A 88 -6.22 -12.21 0.64
N SER A 89 -6.41 -12.37 1.94
CA SER A 89 -5.48 -11.88 2.96
C SER A 89 -4.21 -12.73 2.93
N VAL A 90 -3.06 -12.11 2.70
CA VAL A 90 -1.76 -12.78 2.59
C VAL A 90 -0.68 -11.99 3.33
N LYS A 91 0.37 -12.67 3.81
CA LYS A 91 1.52 -11.98 4.39
C LYS A 91 2.23 -11.13 3.34
N PHE A 92 2.53 -9.88 3.66
CA PHE A 92 3.16 -8.94 2.74
C PHE A 92 4.47 -9.46 2.12
N PHE A 93 5.35 -10.08 2.92
CA PHE A 93 6.60 -10.62 2.40
C PHE A 93 6.43 -11.78 1.42
N THR A 94 5.31 -12.52 1.46
CA THR A 94 5.02 -13.54 0.45
C THR A 94 4.88 -12.88 -0.92
N ILE A 95 4.18 -11.75 -1.01
CA ILE A 95 4.04 -10.98 -2.24
C ILE A 95 5.41 -10.40 -2.64
N ALA A 96 6.09 -9.70 -1.72
CA ALA A 96 7.36 -9.05 -2.03
C ALA A 96 8.44 -10.04 -2.51
N TYR A 97 8.49 -11.22 -1.91
CA TYR A 97 9.41 -12.29 -2.30
C TYR A 97 9.06 -12.92 -3.64
N ASN A 98 7.77 -13.15 -3.91
CA ASN A 98 7.32 -13.68 -5.20
C ASN A 98 7.57 -12.68 -6.33
N LEU A 99 7.30 -11.39 -6.10
CA LEU A 99 7.66 -10.31 -7.02
C LEU A 99 9.16 -10.29 -7.32
N LEU A 100 10.01 -10.39 -6.28
CA LEU A 100 11.45 -10.42 -6.46
C LEU A 100 11.92 -11.59 -7.35
N ARG A 101 11.25 -12.74 -7.24
CA ARG A 101 11.61 -13.96 -7.98
C ARG A 101 10.86 -14.13 -9.30
N ASN A 102 10.10 -13.13 -9.74
CA ASN A 102 9.21 -13.22 -10.90
C ASN A 102 8.31 -14.47 -10.86
N LYS A 103 7.86 -14.84 -9.66
CA LYS A 103 6.94 -15.97 -9.45
C LYS A 103 5.50 -15.50 -9.53
N GLN A 104 4.60 -16.43 -9.85
CA GLN A 104 3.17 -16.16 -9.81
C GLN A 104 2.73 -15.66 -8.43
N LEU A 105 1.91 -14.61 -8.44
CA LEU A 105 1.35 -14.02 -7.24
C LEU A 105 0.15 -14.85 -6.76
N PRO A 106 -0.11 -14.87 -5.44
CA PRO A 106 -1.31 -15.51 -4.92
C PRO A 106 -2.54 -14.87 -5.58
N GLN A 107 -3.31 -15.68 -6.29
CA GLN A 107 -4.53 -15.22 -6.93
C GLN A 107 -5.59 -14.91 -5.87
N PRO A 108 -6.38 -13.85 -6.03
CA PRO A 108 -7.56 -13.63 -5.21
C PRO A 108 -8.52 -14.82 -5.37
N SER A 109 -9.14 -15.25 -4.28
CA SER A 109 -10.24 -16.22 -4.35
C SER A 109 -11.39 -15.60 -5.15
N LYS A 110 -11.97 -16.37 -6.07
CA LYS A 110 -13.21 -16.01 -6.77
C LYS A 110 -14.35 -15.76 -5.77
#